data_AF-A0A1G9UP19-F1
#
_entry.id   AF-A0A1G9UP19-F1
#
_cell.length_a   1.000
_cell.length_b   1.000
_cell.length_c   1.000
_cell.angle_alpha   90.00
_cell.angle_beta   90.00
_cell.angle_gamma   90.00
#
_symmetry.space_group_name_H-M   'P 1'
#
loop_
_entity.id
_entity.type
_entity.pdbx_description
1 polymer ?
#
loop_
_entity_poly.entity_id
_entity_poly.type
_entity_poly.pdbx_seq_one_letter_code
_entity_poly.pdbx_strand_id
1 'polypeptide(L)'
;MGKVIANATVSLDGLIADESDQVRPLFDWYGNGEVAFNGGDPERVFHVSTASAAHLEETWSRIGAAVIGRRLFDLTNGWRHERSLPEFRVILSQVG
;
A
#
# COMPACT_ATOMS: atom_id res chain seq x y z
N MET A 1 10.13 15.20 15.05
CA MET A 1 10.62 13.80 14.93
C MET A 1 9.60 13.04 14.10
N GLY A 2 10.01 12.34 13.03
CA GLY A 2 9.08 11.58 12.18
C GLY A 2 8.48 10.37 12.92
N LYS A 3 7.25 9.98 12.59
CA LYS A 3 6.64 8.74 13.07
C LYS A 3 6.87 7.62 12.06
N VAL A 4 7.23 6.43 12.54
CA VAL A 4 7.27 5.22 11.72
C VAL A 4 5.94 4.48 11.92
N ILE A 5 5.27 4.16 10.82
CA ILE A 5 3.99 3.45 10.82
C ILE A 5 4.15 2.23 9.91
N ALA A 6 3.67 1.07 10.37
CA ALA A 6 3.51 -0.11 9.54
C ALA A 6 2.02 -0.35 9.33
N ASN A 7 1.60 -0.51 8.08
CA ASN A 7 0.23 -0.86 7.72
C ASN A 7 0.29 -2.04 6.74
N ALA A 8 -0.51 -3.06 6.98
CA ALA A 8 -0.58 -4.26 6.16
C ALA A 8 -1.99 -4.85 6.26
N THR A 9 -2.43 -5.50 5.17
CA THR A 9 -3.56 -6.43 5.24
C THR A 9 -3.00 -7.84 5.38
N VAL A 10 -3.57 -8.61 6.30
CA VAL A 10 -3.14 -9.97 6.60
C VAL A 10 -4.36 -10.88 6.61
N SER A 11 -4.17 -12.15 6.26
CA SER A 11 -5.16 -13.19 6.48
C SER A 11 -5.29 -13.49 7.99
N LEU A 12 -6.33 -14.24 8.37
CA LEU A 12 -6.58 -14.61 9.77
C LEU A 12 -5.45 -15.45 10.37
N ASP A 13 -4.78 -16.25 9.55
CA ASP A 13 -3.60 -17.05 9.88
C ASP A 13 -2.27 -16.28 9.75
N GLY A 14 -2.33 -14.97 9.46
CA GLY A 14 -1.18 -14.06 9.57
C GLY A 14 -0.30 -13.97 8.32
N LEU A 15 -0.81 -14.35 7.15
CA LEU A 15 -0.08 -14.31 5.88
C LEU A 15 -0.43 -13.03 5.09
N ILE A 16 0.55 -12.48 4.37
CA ILE A 16 0.40 -11.29 3.52
C ILE A 16 0.26 -11.61 2.02
N ALA A 17 0.59 -12.85 1.64
CA ALA A 17 0.50 -13.37 0.28
C ALA A 17 0.50 -14.90 0.35
N ASP A 18 0.04 -15.57 -0.71
CA ASP A 18 0.23 -17.00 -0.88
C ASP A 18 1.63 -17.36 -1.42
N GLU A 19 1.91 -18.65 -1.55
CA GLU A 19 3.22 -19.17 -2.01
C GLU A 19 3.58 -18.71 -3.44
N SER A 20 2.59 -18.25 -4.22
CA SER A 20 2.75 -17.72 -5.58
C SER A 20 2.74 -16.19 -5.62
N ASP A 21 3.01 -15.53 -4.49
CA ASP A 21 3.03 -14.06 -4.34
C ASP A 21 1.68 -13.38 -4.61
N GLN A 22 0.56 -14.11 -4.58
CA GLN A 22 -0.76 -13.51 -4.81
C GLN A 22 -1.38 -13.04 -3.49
N VAL A 23 -1.93 -11.82 -3.51
CA VAL A 23 -2.67 -11.25 -2.36
C VAL A 23 -4.13 -11.73 -2.30
N ARG A 24 -4.70 -12.11 -3.45
CA ARG A 24 -6.06 -12.66 -3.58
C ARG A 24 -7.08 -11.82 -2.75
N PRO A 25 -8.03 -12.36 -1.94
CA PRO A 25 -9.08 -11.54 -1.35
C PRO A 25 -8.59 -10.55 -0.30
N LEU A 26 -7.30 -10.58 0.09
CA LEU A 26 -6.73 -9.58 0.97
C LEU A 26 -6.85 -8.16 0.42
N PHE A 27 -6.97 -7.98 -0.91
CA PHE A 27 -7.03 -6.66 -1.54
C PHE A 27 -8.41 -6.31 -2.07
N ASP A 28 -9.41 -7.20 -1.94
CA ASP A 28 -10.78 -6.95 -2.44
C ASP A 28 -11.43 -5.73 -1.78
N TRP A 29 -11.02 -5.38 -0.55
CA TRP A 29 -11.53 -4.22 0.17
C TRP A 29 -11.24 -2.88 -0.54
N TYR A 30 -10.24 -2.82 -1.44
CA TYR A 30 -9.95 -1.64 -2.26
C TYR A 30 -11.05 -1.32 -3.30
N GLY A 31 -11.93 -2.28 -3.60
CA GLY A 31 -13.00 -2.13 -4.58
C GLY A 31 -14.40 -2.49 -4.07
N ASN A 32 -14.56 -2.73 -2.76
CA ASN A 32 -15.79 -3.23 -2.16
C ASN A 32 -16.52 -2.20 -1.29
N GLY A 33 -16.42 -0.92 -1.63
CA GLY A 33 -17.19 0.14 -0.96
C GLY A 33 -17.60 1.26 -1.90
N GLU A 34 -18.30 2.25 -1.35
CA GLU A 34 -18.93 3.31 -2.15
C GLU A 34 -18.11 4.61 -2.20
N VAL A 35 -17.06 4.73 -1.37
CA VAL A 35 -16.29 5.97 -1.24
C VAL A 35 -15.06 5.92 -2.13
N ALA A 36 -15.00 6.82 -3.10
CA ALA A 36 -13.81 7.02 -3.92
C ALA A 36 -12.65 7.59 -3.08
N PHE A 37 -11.49 6.96 -3.17
CA PHE A 37 -10.25 7.39 -2.52
C PHE A 37 -9.07 7.22 -3.47
N ASN A 38 -8.24 8.24 -3.62
CA ASN A 38 -7.15 8.23 -4.59
C ASN A 38 -5.75 8.48 -3.99
N GLY A 39 -5.68 8.77 -2.68
CA GLY A 39 -4.41 8.93 -1.97
C GLY A 39 -3.48 10.00 -2.56
N GLY A 40 -4.00 10.95 -3.34
CA GLY A 40 -3.22 11.97 -4.05
C GLY A 40 -2.86 11.65 -5.49
N ASP A 41 -3.24 10.47 -6.01
CA ASP A 41 -3.06 10.06 -7.42
C ASP A 41 -4.41 9.97 -8.14
N PRO A 42 -4.82 10.99 -8.91
CA PRO A 42 -6.09 10.99 -9.62
C PRO A 42 -6.30 9.83 -10.59
N GLU A 43 -5.22 9.19 -11.08
CA GLU A 43 -5.29 8.09 -12.04
C GLU A 43 -5.53 6.73 -11.35
N ARG A 44 -5.35 6.66 -10.02
CA ARG A 44 -5.57 5.45 -9.23
C ARG A 44 -6.66 5.66 -8.19
N VAL A 45 -7.90 5.39 -8.60
CA VAL A 45 -9.08 5.51 -7.72
C VAL A 45 -9.47 4.14 -7.14
N PHE A 46 -9.47 4.04 -5.82
CA PHE A 46 -10.04 2.94 -5.05
C PHE A 46 -11.47 3.28 -4.63
N HIS A 47 -12.27 2.25 -4.39
CA HIS A 47 -13.65 2.34 -3.90
C HIS A 47 -13.76 1.55 -2.59
N VAL A 48 -13.70 2.27 -1.47
CA VAL A 48 -13.55 1.71 -0.12
C VAL A 48 -14.75 2.06 0.76
N SER A 49 -14.87 1.39 1.91
CA SER A 49 -15.89 1.74 2.90
C SER A 49 -15.64 3.13 3.50
N THR A 50 -16.67 3.77 4.05
CA THR A 50 -16.52 5.06 4.76
C THR A 50 -15.51 5.00 5.90
N ALA A 51 -15.48 3.89 6.66
CA ALA A 51 -14.53 3.70 7.75
C ALA A 51 -13.09 3.58 7.23
N SER A 52 -12.89 2.84 6.14
CA SER A 52 -11.58 2.71 5.49
C SER A 52 -11.11 4.04 4.91
N ALA A 53 -11.99 4.81 4.26
CA ALA A 53 -11.66 6.14 3.74
C ALA A 53 -11.20 7.07 4.86
N ALA A 54 -11.91 7.11 5.99
CA ALA A 54 -11.51 7.94 7.14
C ALA A 54 -10.13 7.53 7.69
N HIS A 55 -9.86 6.22 7.79
CA HIS A 55 -8.54 5.73 8.22
C HIS A 55 -7.43 6.09 7.23
N LEU A 56 -7.69 5.95 5.93
CA LEU A 56 -6.73 6.26 4.87
C LEU A 56 -6.46 7.76 4.77
N GLU A 57 -7.47 8.62 4.89
CA GLU A 57 -7.28 10.08 4.94
C GLU A 57 -6.40 10.50 6.12
N GLU A 58 -6.60 9.89 7.29
CA GLU A 58 -5.79 10.17 8.46
C GLU A 58 -4.32 9.74 8.29
N THR A 59 -4.09 8.60 7.63
CA THR A 59 -2.78 7.95 7.61
C THR A 59 -2.00 8.27 6.33
N TRP A 60 -2.61 8.04 5.17
CA TRP A 60 -1.98 8.13 3.85
C TRP A 60 -1.49 9.53 3.52
N SER A 61 -2.28 10.56 3.84
CA SER A 61 -1.92 11.97 3.61
C SER A 61 -0.68 12.43 4.40
N ARG A 62 -0.32 11.69 5.46
CA ARG A 62 0.82 12.01 6.34
C ARG A 62 2.09 11.23 5.99
N ILE A 63 2.02 10.26 5.06
CA ILE A 63 3.18 9.47 4.64
C ILE A 63 4.02 10.32 3.69
N GLY A 64 5.24 10.69 4.10
CA GLY A 64 6.19 11.43 3.26
C GLY A 64 7.21 10.55 2.51
N ALA A 65 7.34 9.28 2.89
CA ALA A 65 8.25 8.32 2.27
C ALA A 65 7.80 6.89 2.58
N ALA A 66 8.18 5.94 1.72
CA ALA A 66 7.92 4.51 1.92
C ALA A 66 9.22 3.70 1.90
N VAL A 67 9.32 2.74 2.82
CA VAL A 67 10.39 1.74 2.85
C VAL A 67 9.77 0.40 2.49
N ILE A 68 10.28 -0.24 1.44
CA ILE A 68 9.76 -1.53 0.97
C ILE A 68 10.90 -2.53 0.75
N GLY A 69 10.58 -3.82 0.92
CA GLY A 69 11.51 -4.90 0.62
C GLY A 69 11.69 -5.10 -0.89
N ARG A 70 12.83 -5.70 -1.28
CA ARG A 70 13.18 -5.99 -2.68
C ARG A 70 12.11 -6.83 -3.40
N ARG A 71 11.61 -7.91 -2.78
CA ARG A 71 10.59 -8.78 -3.38
C ARG A 71 9.33 -8.02 -3.78
N LEU A 72 8.83 -7.17 -2.88
CA LEU A 72 7.69 -6.31 -3.20
C LEU A 72 8.06 -5.32 -4.31
N PHE A 73 9.23 -4.69 -4.26
CA PHE A 73 9.67 -3.81 -5.35
C PHE A 73 9.66 -4.51 -6.72
N ASP A 74 10.15 -5.76 -6.80
CA ASP A 74 10.27 -6.48 -8.07
C ASP A 74 8.90 -6.93 -8.61
N LEU A 75 8.03 -7.49 -7.75
CA LEU A 75 6.65 -7.87 -8.11
C LEU A 75 5.86 -6.67 -8.66
N THR A 76 6.18 -5.50 -8.13
CA THR A 76 5.49 -4.26 -8.44
C THR A 76 6.18 -3.44 -9.53
N ASN A 77 7.33 -3.88 -10.01
CA ASN A 77 8.22 -3.06 -10.84
C ASN A 77 8.38 -1.62 -10.28
N GLY A 78 8.48 -1.52 -8.95
CA GLY A 78 8.56 -0.29 -8.20
C GLY A 78 7.41 0.69 -8.49
N TRP A 79 6.24 0.21 -8.91
CA TRP A 79 5.12 1.02 -9.42
C TRP A 79 5.53 2.16 -10.38
N ARG A 80 6.39 1.83 -11.35
CA ARG A 80 6.67 2.57 -12.62
C ARG A 80 6.41 4.08 -12.57
N HIS A 81 7.42 4.91 -12.28
CA HIS A 81 7.55 6.37 -12.57
C HIS A 81 6.32 7.32 -12.40
N GLU A 82 5.19 6.84 -11.94
CA GLU A 82 3.96 7.61 -11.76
C GLU A 82 3.82 7.94 -10.29
N ARG A 83 3.63 9.24 -10.12
CA ARG A 83 3.82 10.09 -8.96
C ARG A 83 2.71 9.87 -7.94
N SER A 84 2.57 8.64 -7.47
CA SER A 84 1.49 8.20 -6.59
C SER A 84 1.92 7.98 -5.14
N LEU A 85 3.23 7.97 -4.89
CA LEU A 85 3.81 8.00 -3.55
C LEU A 85 4.87 9.11 -3.48
N PRO A 86 4.94 9.89 -2.39
CA PRO A 86 5.93 10.94 -2.26
C PRO A 86 7.35 10.37 -2.42
N GLU A 87 8.16 11.14 -3.16
CA GLU A 87 9.40 10.72 -3.81
C GLU A 87 10.53 10.34 -2.86
N PHE A 88 10.47 9.24 -2.11
CA PHE A 88 11.67 8.58 -1.57
C PHE A 88 11.42 7.08 -1.38
N ARG A 89 12.13 6.27 -2.17
CA ARG A 89 12.11 4.80 -2.08
C ARG A 89 13.41 4.32 -1.46
N VAL A 90 13.37 3.91 -0.19
CA VAL A 90 14.50 3.18 0.41
C VAL A 90 14.28 1.70 0.13
N ILE A 91 15.13 1.13 -0.72
CA ILE A 91 15.19 -0.31 -0.97
C ILE A 91 16.04 -0.93 0.14
N LEU A 92 15.41 -1.67 1.05
CA LEU A 92 16.16 -2.55 1.95
C LEU A 92 16.57 -3.79 1.15
N SER A 93 17.75 -3.69 0.51
CA SER A 93 18.52 -4.80 -0.01
C SER A 93 19.39 -5.33 1.14
N GLN A 94 18.93 -6.35 1.86
CA GLN A 94 19.85 -7.12 2.70
C GLN A 94 20.68 -8.01 1.76
N VAL A 95 21.99 -7.76 1.79
CA VAL A 95 23.03 -8.63 1.24
C VAL A 95 22.99 -9.95 2.03
N GLY A 96 22.97 -11.08 1.31
CA GLY A 96 23.02 -12.43 1.85
C GLY A 96 22.77 -13.45 0.77
#